data_AF-X1K495-F1
#
_entry.id   AF-X1K495-F1
#
_cell.length_a   1.000
_cell.length_b   1.000
_cell.length_c   1.000
_cell.angle_alpha   90.00
_cell.angle_beta   90.00
_cell.angle_gamma   90.00
#
_symmetry.space_group_name_H-M   'P 1'
#
loop_
_entity.id
_entity.type
_entity.pdbx_description
1 polymer ?
#
loop_
_entity_poly.entity_id
_entity_poly.type
_entity_poly.pdbx_seq_one_letter_code
_entity_poly.pdbx_strand_id
1 'polypeptide(L)'
;KIFKVGGPWGIASMAYGTKTIPRVDKIVGPGNKYVTAAKIMVFGEVNIDCPAGPSEGMILADKTGDANLITVDLLSQSEHDPDAASILVTTSDELALKVSDNINNEIPQLPRKEIITSSLEKYSYILIARDMEQAIDFVNEYAPEHLEIITEDPFITLKKIKNAGSIFMGPFSPIPVGDYASGTNHVLPTGQAARMFSGLSVDDFVKSHIR
;
A
#
# COMPACT_ATOMS: atom_id res chain seq x y z
N LYS A 1 -23.68 -14.37 2.78
CA LYS A 1 -24.49 -14.35 1.53
C LYS A 1 -23.60 -13.83 0.41
N ILE A 2 -23.74 -14.31 -0.82
CA ILE A 2 -22.93 -13.86 -1.97
C ILE A 2 -23.89 -13.30 -3.03
N PHE A 3 -23.55 -12.13 -3.57
CA PHE A 3 -24.34 -11.46 -4.61
C PHE A 3 -23.45 -11.15 -5.80
N LYS A 4 -23.96 -11.38 -7.02
CA LYS A 4 -23.25 -11.07 -8.27
C LYS A 4 -23.49 -9.62 -8.67
N VAL A 5 -22.89 -8.69 -7.92
CA VAL A 5 -22.93 -7.25 -8.16
C VAL A 5 -21.58 -6.64 -7.78
N GLY A 6 -21.13 -5.63 -8.51
CA GLY A 6 -19.85 -4.97 -8.27
C GLY A 6 -19.90 -3.48 -8.57
N GLY A 7 -18.77 -2.81 -8.33
CA GLY A 7 -18.63 -1.38 -8.57
C GLY A 7 -19.51 -0.52 -7.64
N PRO A 8 -19.78 0.74 -8.02
CA PRO A 8 -20.57 1.66 -7.20
C PRO A 8 -22.00 1.15 -6.93
N TRP A 9 -22.56 0.35 -7.83
CA TRP A 9 -23.89 -0.26 -7.68
C TRP A 9 -23.97 -1.26 -6.52
N GLY A 10 -22.89 -2.02 -6.30
CA GLY A 10 -22.78 -2.94 -5.17
C GLY A 10 -22.77 -2.18 -3.84
N ILE A 11 -22.02 -1.08 -3.78
CA ILE A 11 -21.95 -0.21 -2.60
C ILE A 11 -23.32 0.38 -2.29
N ALA A 12 -23.98 1.00 -3.28
CA ALA A 12 -25.31 1.56 -3.09
C ALA A 12 -26.34 0.50 -2.65
N SER A 13 -26.27 -0.70 -3.24
CA SER A 13 -27.17 -1.80 -2.88
C SER A 13 -27.01 -2.25 -1.43
N MET A 14 -25.78 -2.28 -0.91
CA MET A 14 -25.50 -2.60 0.49
C MET A 14 -25.86 -1.45 1.43
N ALA A 15 -25.63 -0.20 1.03
CA ALA A 15 -25.89 0.98 1.86
C ALA A 15 -27.39 1.26 2.06
N TYR A 16 -28.19 1.12 1.00
CA TYR A 16 -29.62 1.46 1.02
C TYR A 16 -30.54 0.23 1.10
N GLY A 17 -30.02 -0.95 0.78
CA GLY A 17 -30.80 -2.17 0.65
C GLY A 17 -31.62 -2.21 -0.64
N THR A 18 -31.94 -3.42 -1.09
CA THR A 18 -32.81 -3.70 -2.23
C THR A 18 -33.79 -4.82 -1.88
N LYS A 19 -34.63 -5.24 -2.84
CA LYS A 19 -35.51 -6.41 -2.66
C LYS A 19 -34.73 -7.70 -2.36
N THR A 20 -33.46 -7.79 -2.78
CA THR A 20 -32.65 -9.01 -2.66
C THR A 20 -31.41 -8.83 -1.78
N ILE A 21 -30.84 -7.62 -1.72
CA ILE A 21 -29.63 -7.31 -0.95
C ILE A 21 -30.06 -6.58 0.33
N PRO A 22 -29.86 -7.15 1.52
CA PRO A 22 -30.19 -6.46 2.75
C PRO A 22 -29.27 -5.25 2.97
N ARG A 23 -29.81 -4.20 3.59
CA ARG A 23 -29.00 -3.08 4.09
C ARG A 23 -28.01 -3.59 5.15
N VAL A 24 -26.79 -3.04 5.15
CA VAL A 24 -25.74 -3.32 6.15
C VAL A 24 -25.39 -2.06 6.94
N ASP A 25 -24.73 -2.22 8.08
CA ASP A 25 -24.29 -1.08 8.92
C ASP A 25 -22.88 -0.58 8.58
N LYS A 26 -22.02 -1.44 8.00
CA LYS A 26 -20.65 -1.11 7.58
C LYS A 26 -20.30 -1.80 6.27
N ILE A 27 -19.61 -1.09 5.38
CA ILE A 27 -19.07 -1.62 4.12
C ILE A 27 -17.54 -1.54 4.17
N VAL A 28 -16.87 -2.67 3.95
CA VAL A 28 -15.41 -2.78 3.95
C VAL A 28 -14.91 -3.37 2.64
N GLY A 29 -13.63 -3.15 2.35
CA GLY A 29 -12.92 -3.73 1.22
C GLY A 29 -12.48 -2.68 0.20
N PRO A 30 -11.34 -2.91 -0.47
CA PRO A 30 -10.82 -2.01 -1.48
C PRO A 30 -11.61 -2.12 -2.77
N GLY A 31 -11.37 -1.18 -3.67
CA GLY A 31 -11.90 -1.20 -5.02
C GLY A 31 -11.33 -0.05 -5.84
N ASN A 32 -11.68 -0.02 -7.13
CA ASN A 32 -11.26 1.07 -7.98
C ASN A 32 -11.84 2.43 -7.52
N LYS A 33 -11.37 3.52 -8.15
CA LYS A 33 -11.82 4.90 -7.86
C LYS A 33 -13.35 5.09 -7.77
N TYR A 34 -14.14 4.33 -8.52
CA TYR A 34 -15.61 4.43 -8.48
C TYR A 34 -16.21 3.76 -7.24
N VAL A 35 -15.65 2.63 -6.81
CA VAL A 35 -16.02 1.97 -5.56
C VAL A 35 -15.70 2.88 -4.38
N THR A 36 -14.51 3.47 -4.38
CA THR A 36 -14.08 4.41 -3.33
C THR A 36 -14.97 5.65 -3.28
N ALA A 37 -15.23 6.29 -4.43
CA ALA A 37 -16.13 7.44 -4.49
C ALA A 37 -17.53 7.09 -3.95
N ALA A 38 -18.06 5.92 -4.30
CA ALA A 38 -19.34 5.47 -3.78
C ALA A 38 -19.32 5.22 -2.27
N LYS A 39 -18.26 4.62 -1.73
CA LYS A 39 -18.08 4.44 -0.26
C LYS A 39 -18.08 5.77 0.47
N ILE A 40 -17.36 6.77 -0.06
CA ILE A 40 -17.33 8.13 0.50
C ILE A 40 -18.74 8.75 0.48
N MET A 41 -19.49 8.60 -0.61
CA MET A 41 -20.84 9.18 -0.74
C MET A 41 -21.86 8.58 0.24
N VAL A 42 -21.72 7.29 0.60
CA VAL A 42 -22.64 6.62 1.52
C VAL A 42 -22.18 6.68 2.99
N PHE A 43 -21.00 7.25 3.25
CA PHE A 43 -20.51 7.41 4.61
C PHE A 43 -21.44 8.32 5.42
N GLY A 44 -21.84 7.86 6.60
CA GLY A 44 -22.82 8.52 7.46
C GLY A 44 -24.21 7.88 7.39
N GLU A 45 -24.60 7.37 6.23
CA GLU A 45 -25.75 6.46 6.09
C GLU A 45 -25.38 5.03 6.53
N VAL A 46 -24.15 4.63 6.19
CA VAL A 46 -23.47 3.45 6.70
C VAL A 46 -22.04 3.81 7.05
N ASN A 47 -21.40 3.02 7.90
CA ASN A 47 -19.98 3.18 8.15
C ASN A 47 -19.15 2.60 6.99
N ILE A 48 -17.92 3.08 6.83
CA ILE A 48 -16.91 2.48 5.95
C ILE A 48 -15.63 2.23 6.73
N ASP A 49 -14.73 1.42 6.20
CA ASP A 49 -13.35 1.26 6.70
C ASP A 49 -12.52 2.52 6.41
N CYS A 50 -11.94 2.65 5.21
CA CYS A 50 -11.20 3.83 4.77
C CYS A 50 -11.38 4.06 3.26
N PRO A 51 -11.17 5.30 2.79
CA PRO A 51 -10.99 5.57 1.36
C PRO A 51 -9.73 4.86 0.86
N ALA A 52 -9.89 4.02 -0.17
CA ALA A 52 -8.77 3.36 -0.85
C ALA A 52 -8.54 4.00 -2.23
N GLY A 53 -7.30 4.25 -2.57
CA GLY A 53 -6.79 4.74 -3.84
C GLY A 53 -5.95 3.66 -4.53
N PRO A 54 -5.12 4.03 -5.50
CA PRO A 54 -4.13 3.12 -6.06
C PRO A 54 -3.18 2.61 -4.96
N SER A 55 -2.71 1.38 -5.13
CA SER A 55 -1.83 0.74 -4.14
C SER A 55 -0.42 1.33 -4.20
N GLU A 56 0.23 1.43 -3.04
CA GLU A 56 1.52 2.08 -2.85
C GLU A 56 2.47 1.17 -2.07
N GLY A 57 3.66 0.94 -2.61
CA GLY A 57 4.75 0.26 -1.93
C GLY A 57 5.98 1.15 -1.84
N MET A 58 6.54 1.28 -0.64
CA MET A 58 7.76 2.05 -0.40
C MET A 58 8.80 1.20 0.28
N ILE A 59 10.03 1.23 -0.23
CA ILE A 59 11.20 0.60 0.38
C ILE A 59 12.12 1.72 0.89
N LEU A 60 12.38 1.74 2.19
CA LEU A 60 13.40 2.57 2.82
C LEU A 60 14.67 1.72 3.02
N ALA A 61 15.74 2.05 2.30
CA ALA A 61 16.96 1.25 2.32
C ALA A 61 18.23 2.08 2.57
N ASP A 62 19.17 1.57 3.35
CA ASP A 62 20.54 2.09 3.38
C ASP A 62 21.48 1.30 2.43
N LYS A 63 22.77 1.61 2.47
CA LYS A 63 23.81 0.96 1.66
C LYS A 63 23.94 -0.57 1.85
N THR A 64 23.33 -1.15 2.89
CA THR A 64 23.36 -2.59 3.18
C THR A 64 22.29 -3.38 2.41
N GLY A 65 21.34 -2.68 1.76
CA GLY A 65 20.30 -3.31 0.95
C GLY A 65 20.84 -4.11 -0.22
N ASP A 66 20.23 -5.26 -0.50
CA ASP A 66 20.50 -6.05 -1.69
C ASP A 66 19.70 -5.50 -2.88
N ALA A 67 20.41 -5.01 -3.90
CA ALA A 67 19.80 -4.42 -5.07
C ALA A 67 18.85 -5.38 -5.83
N ASN A 68 19.12 -6.68 -5.82
CA ASN A 68 18.29 -7.67 -6.50
C ASN A 68 16.98 -7.89 -5.76
N LEU A 69 17.02 -8.04 -4.43
CA LEU A 69 15.81 -8.21 -3.62
C LEU A 69 14.92 -6.97 -3.72
N ILE A 70 15.50 -5.79 -3.55
CA ILE A 70 14.78 -4.51 -3.69
C ILE A 70 14.15 -4.38 -5.07
N THR A 71 14.85 -4.79 -6.14
CA THR A 71 14.31 -4.75 -7.50
C THR A 71 13.07 -5.63 -7.63
N VAL A 72 13.16 -6.89 -7.16
CA VAL A 72 12.04 -7.83 -7.23
C VAL A 72 10.84 -7.32 -6.45
N ASP A 73 11.05 -6.74 -5.27
CA ASP A 73 9.97 -6.22 -4.43
C ASP A 73 9.30 -4.99 -5.07
N LEU A 74 10.06 -4.05 -5.63
CA LEU A 74 9.50 -2.93 -6.40
C LEU A 74 8.70 -3.40 -7.62
N LEU A 75 9.18 -4.41 -8.34
CA LEU A 75 8.49 -4.95 -9.52
C LEU A 75 7.21 -5.70 -9.12
N SER A 76 7.22 -6.41 -7.97
CA SER A 76 6.05 -7.10 -7.42
C SER A 76 4.89 -6.13 -7.12
N GLN A 77 5.21 -4.93 -6.60
CA GLN A 77 4.21 -3.89 -6.40
C GLN A 77 3.74 -3.28 -7.73
N SER A 78 4.69 -2.98 -8.62
CA SER A 78 4.43 -2.33 -9.91
C SER A 78 3.57 -3.17 -10.86
N GLU A 79 3.58 -4.50 -10.70
CA GLU A 79 2.73 -5.37 -11.51
C GLU A 79 1.26 -5.34 -11.09
N HIS A 80 0.90 -4.83 -9.90
CA HIS A 80 -0.45 -4.93 -9.37
C HIS A 80 -1.48 -4.19 -10.24
N ASP A 81 -1.24 -2.90 -10.51
CA ASP A 81 -2.14 -2.00 -11.24
C ASP A 81 -1.32 -0.93 -12.02
N PRO A 82 -1.75 -0.48 -13.22
CA PRO A 82 -1.04 0.56 -13.97
C PRO A 82 -0.93 1.92 -13.28
N ASP A 83 -1.74 2.16 -12.24
CA ASP A 83 -1.69 3.34 -11.39
C ASP A 83 -1.03 3.06 -10.02
N ALA A 84 -0.46 1.86 -9.79
CA ALA A 84 0.30 1.57 -8.57
C ALA A 84 1.58 2.41 -8.49
N ALA A 85 2.04 2.68 -7.27
CA ALA A 85 3.29 3.40 -7.01
C ALA A 85 4.30 2.49 -6.30
N SER A 86 5.54 2.46 -6.82
CA SER A 86 6.65 1.72 -6.22
C SER A 86 7.82 2.67 -5.99
N ILE A 87 8.16 2.94 -4.73
CA ILE A 87 9.13 3.99 -4.39
C ILE A 87 10.30 3.39 -3.60
N LEU A 88 11.51 3.64 -4.07
CA LEU A 88 12.72 3.40 -3.28
C LEU A 88 13.20 4.71 -2.71
N VAL A 89 13.38 4.78 -1.39
CA VAL A 89 14.06 5.88 -0.70
C VAL A 89 15.36 5.34 -0.14
N THR A 90 16.49 5.87 -0.59
CA THR A 90 17.80 5.40 -0.12
C THR A 90 18.79 6.52 0.11
N THR A 91 19.79 6.27 0.96
CA THR A 91 20.93 7.17 1.16
C THR A 91 22.16 6.77 0.34
N SER A 92 22.03 5.79 -0.56
CA SER A 92 23.15 5.25 -1.34
C SER A 92 22.91 5.42 -2.84
N ASP A 93 23.71 6.27 -3.48
CA ASP A 93 23.72 6.44 -4.94
C ASP A 93 24.06 5.13 -5.65
N GLU A 94 24.99 4.34 -5.11
CA GLU A 94 25.38 3.06 -5.69
C GLU A 94 24.22 2.06 -5.68
N LEU A 95 23.47 1.98 -4.58
CA LEU A 95 22.28 1.13 -4.51
C LEU A 95 21.20 1.59 -5.49
N ALA A 96 20.93 2.90 -5.53
CA ALA A 96 19.94 3.49 -6.43
C ALA A 96 20.23 3.17 -7.90
N LEU A 97 21.49 3.33 -8.34
CA LEU A 97 21.92 3.03 -9.70
C LEU A 97 21.78 1.54 -10.03
N LYS A 98 22.22 0.66 -9.12
CA LYS A 98 22.10 -0.80 -9.31
C LYS A 98 20.65 -1.25 -9.43
N VAL A 99 19.76 -0.74 -8.58
CA VAL A 99 18.33 -1.04 -8.64
C VAL A 99 17.71 -0.53 -9.95
N SER A 100 18.06 0.68 -10.37
CA SER A 100 17.62 1.23 -11.66
C SER A 100 18.06 0.35 -12.84
N ASP A 101 19.32 -0.08 -12.86
CA ASP A 101 19.85 -0.94 -13.93
C ASP A 101 19.18 -2.32 -13.92
N ASN A 102 18.99 -2.92 -12.75
CA ASN A 102 18.31 -4.20 -12.60
C ASN A 102 16.85 -4.13 -13.11
N ILE A 103 16.10 -3.10 -12.73
CA ILE A 103 14.72 -2.88 -13.20
C ILE A 103 14.67 -2.86 -14.74
N ASN A 104 15.54 -2.08 -15.38
CA ASN A 104 15.59 -1.97 -16.84
C ASN A 104 15.93 -3.29 -17.53
N ASN A 105 16.77 -4.13 -16.89
CA ASN A 105 17.16 -5.43 -17.42
C ASN A 105 16.08 -6.50 -17.25
N GLU A 106 15.29 -6.43 -16.18
CA GLU A 106 14.27 -7.44 -15.86
C GLU A 106 12.94 -7.23 -16.60
N ILE A 107 12.48 -5.98 -16.76
CA ILE A 107 11.18 -5.65 -17.39
C ILE A 107 10.92 -6.42 -18.70
N PRO A 108 11.87 -6.53 -19.67
CA PRO A 108 11.61 -7.19 -20.95
C PRO A 108 11.19 -8.66 -20.83
N GLN A 109 11.54 -9.33 -19.73
CA GLN A 109 11.25 -10.75 -19.50
C GLN A 109 9.94 -10.98 -18.73
N LEU A 110 9.34 -9.92 -18.15
CA LEU A 110 8.18 -10.06 -17.27
C LEU A 110 6.86 -10.15 -18.08
N PRO A 111 5.93 -11.02 -17.66
CA PRO A 111 4.68 -11.24 -18.38
C PRO A 111 3.72 -10.04 -18.36
N ARG A 112 3.81 -9.19 -17.33
CA ARG A 112 2.96 -8.00 -17.13
C ARG A 112 3.72 -6.68 -17.44
N LYS A 113 4.72 -6.72 -18.31
CA LYS A 113 5.61 -5.58 -18.60
C LYS A 113 4.88 -4.29 -18.94
N GLU A 114 3.76 -4.32 -19.68
CA GLU A 114 3.02 -3.11 -20.04
C GLU A 114 2.41 -2.41 -18.82
N ILE A 115 1.94 -3.18 -17.83
CA ILE A 115 1.40 -2.66 -16.58
C ILE A 115 2.54 -2.08 -15.73
N ILE A 116 3.62 -2.85 -15.60
CA ILE A 116 4.82 -2.45 -14.85
C ILE A 116 5.38 -1.16 -15.41
N THR A 117 5.60 -1.05 -16.72
CA THR A 117 6.10 0.17 -17.36
C THR A 117 5.18 1.36 -17.12
N SER A 118 3.85 1.20 -17.20
CA SER A 118 2.90 2.29 -16.88
C SER A 118 3.01 2.76 -15.43
N SER A 119 3.08 1.84 -14.47
CA SER A 119 3.25 2.16 -13.04
C SER A 119 4.58 2.86 -12.79
N LEU A 120 5.65 2.38 -13.44
CA LEU A 120 6.99 2.92 -13.28
C LEU A 120 7.13 4.35 -13.81
N GLU A 121 6.56 4.62 -14.98
CA GLU A 121 6.66 5.94 -15.62
C GLU A 121 5.83 7.03 -14.94
N LYS A 122 4.70 6.66 -14.32
CA LYS A 122 3.73 7.64 -13.79
C LYS A 122 3.92 7.94 -12.31
N TYR A 123 4.19 6.92 -11.50
CA TYR A 123 4.03 7.03 -10.04
C TYR A 123 5.19 6.42 -9.24
N SER A 124 6.19 5.85 -9.89
CA SER A 124 7.32 5.19 -9.22
C SER A 124 8.60 6.00 -9.34
N TYR A 125 9.38 6.05 -8.27
CA TYR A 125 10.59 6.85 -8.21
C TYR A 125 11.66 6.19 -7.32
N ILE A 126 12.92 6.35 -7.71
CA ILE A 126 14.06 6.11 -6.83
C ILE A 126 14.54 7.48 -6.33
N LEU A 127 14.46 7.69 -5.02
CA LEU A 127 14.76 8.92 -4.34
C LEU A 127 16.03 8.75 -3.50
N ILE A 128 17.03 9.59 -3.77
CA ILE A 128 18.29 9.61 -3.03
C ILE A 128 18.20 10.70 -1.97
N ALA A 129 18.15 10.29 -0.71
CA ALA A 129 18.18 11.18 0.45
C ALA A 129 19.63 11.45 0.87
N ARG A 130 19.88 12.65 1.40
CA ARG A 130 21.20 13.07 1.89
C ARG A 130 21.68 12.24 3.09
N ASP A 131 20.74 11.81 3.92
CA ASP A 131 20.94 11.08 5.16
C ASP A 131 19.65 10.32 5.54
N MET A 132 19.77 9.42 6.53
CA MET A 132 18.65 8.58 6.96
C MET A 132 17.54 9.38 7.65
N GLU A 133 17.86 10.54 8.24
CA GLU A 133 16.84 11.40 8.87
C GLU A 133 15.93 12.02 7.81
N GLN A 134 16.50 12.55 6.72
CA GLN A 134 15.72 13.05 5.59
C GLN A 134 14.87 11.94 4.94
N ALA A 135 15.43 10.73 4.81
CA ALA A 135 14.70 9.60 4.26
C ALA A 135 13.47 9.25 5.12
N ILE A 136 13.64 9.21 6.44
CA ILE A 136 12.55 8.96 7.40
C ILE A 136 11.53 10.10 7.42
N ASP A 137 11.98 11.35 7.34
CA ASP A 137 11.08 12.51 7.25
C ASP A 137 10.20 12.42 6.01
N PHE A 138 10.78 12.04 4.87
CA PHE A 138 10.02 11.80 3.65
C PHE A 138 9.02 10.65 3.80
N VAL A 139 9.42 9.50 4.36
CA VAL A 139 8.51 8.38 4.62
C VAL A 139 7.32 8.83 5.49
N ASN A 140 7.59 9.60 6.54
CA ASN A 140 6.54 10.10 7.43
C ASN A 140 5.63 11.14 6.78
N GLU A 141 6.14 11.96 5.88
CA GLU A 141 5.37 12.92 5.10
C GLU A 141 4.50 12.21 4.05
N TYR A 142 5.08 11.24 3.35
CA TYR A 142 4.42 10.45 2.31
C TYR A 142 3.38 9.49 2.88
N ALA A 143 3.61 8.93 4.08
CA ALA A 143 2.69 8.03 4.77
C ALA A 143 2.18 6.86 3.89
N PRO A 144 3.10 5.96 3.47
CA PRO A 144 2.82 4.92 2.49
C PRO A 144 1.81 3.87 3.00
N GLU A 145 1.11 3.23 2.08
CA GLU A 145 0.28 2.04 2.35
C GLU A 145 1.17 0.90 2.89
N HIS A 146 2.19 0.49 2.15
CA HIS A 146 3.18 -0.50 2.55
C HIS A 146 4.57 0.13 2.68
N LEU A 147 5.25 -0.11 3.80
CA LEU A 147 6.63 0.32 4.04
C LEU A 147 7.51 -0.89 4.33
N GLU A 148 8.56 -1.10 3.53
CA GLU A 148 9.65 -2.00 3.85
C GLU A 148 10.85 -1.22 4.39
N ILE A 149 11.48 -1.73 5.44
CA ILE A 149 12.67 -1.15 6.06
C ILE A 149 13.84 -2.13 5.90
N ILE A 150 14.77 -1.78 5.01
CA ILE A 150 15.99 -2.56 4.72
C ILE A 150 17.21 -1.72 5.10
N THR A 151 17.48 -1.66 6.40
CA THR A 151 18.61 -0.92 6.95
C THR A 151 19.46 -1.83 7.84
N GLU A 152 20.68 -1.40 8.18
CA GLU A 152 21.56 -2.09 9.13
C GLU A 152 20.86 -2.34 10.48
N ASP A 153 20.13 -1.34 11.00
CA ASP A 153 19.39 -1.42 12.26
C ASP A 153 17.88 -1.09 12.10
N PRO A 154 17.05 -2.02 11.57
CA PRO A 154 15.66 -1.73 11.21
C PRO A 154 14.80 -1.36 12.43
N PHE A 155 15.12 -1.89 13.63
CA PHE A 155 14.40 -1.53 14.86
C PHE A 155 14.65 -0.10 15.33
N ILE A 156 15.80 0.49 15.01
CA ILE A 156 16.09 1.89 15.32
C ILE A 156 15.31 2.79 14.36
N THR A 157 15.32 2.45 13.08
CA THR A 157 14.56 3.13 12.02
C THR A 157 13.06 3.09 12.33
N LEU A 158 12.51 1.92 12.68
CA LEU A 158 11.10 1.72 13.00
C LEU A 158 10.59 2.67 14.08
N LYS A 159 11.38 2.93 15.14
CA LYS A 159 10.99 3.83 16.23
C LYS A 159 10.77 5.28 15.79
N LYS A 160 11.30 5.67 14.62
CA LYS A 160 11.15 7.00 14.04
C LYS A 160 10.03 7.07 13.00
N ILE A 161 9.48 5.93 12.57
CA ILE A 161 8.32 5.87 11.67
C ILE A 161 7.05 6.17 12.47
N LYS A 162 6.29 7.14 11.96
CA LYS A 162 5.03 7.64 12.53
C LYS A 162 3.83 7.23 11.69
N ASN A 163 3.99 7.24 10.37
CA ASN A 163 2.90 7.01 9.42
C ASN A 163 3.29 5.94 8.40
N ALA A 164 2.62 4.79 8.43
CA ALA A 164 2.63 3.75 7.41
C ALA A 164 1.44 2.83 7.66
N GLY A 165 0.84 2.25 6.62
CA GLY A 165 -0.28 1.32 6.75
C GLY A 165 0.16 -0.02 7.33
N SER A 166 1.12 -0.67 6.69
CA SER A 166 1.81 -1.88 7.17
C SER A 166 3.32 -1.74 7.02
N ILE A 167 4.08 -2.27 7.98
CA ILE A 167 5.54 -2.18 8.01
C ILE A 167 6.16 -3.56 7.97
N PHE A 168 7.09 -3.73 7.04
CA PHE A 168 7.87 -4.93 6.79
C PHE A 168 9.33 -4.69 7.13
N MET A 169 9.95 -5.65 7.83
CA MET A 169 11.25 -5.46 8.45
C MET A 169 12.28 -6.45 7.91
N GLY A 170 13.31 -5.92 7.25
CA GLY A 170 14.43 -6.69 6.72
C GLY A 170 14.14 -7.42 5.39
N PRO A 171 15.19 -7.94 4.75
CA PRO A 171 15.20 -8.37 3.34
C PRO A 171 14.41 -9.67 3.05
N PHE A 172 13.84 -10.29 4.07
CA PHE A 172 13.07 -11.54 3.95
C PHE A 172 11.61 -11.36 4.37
N SER A 173 11.16 -10.10 4.42
CA SER A 173 9.79 -9.73 4.76
C SER A 173 9.13 -9.00 3.58
N PRO A 174 9.18 -9.50 2.33
CA PRO A 174 8.66 -8.73 1.20
C PRO A 174 7.15 -8.54 1.31
N ILE A 175 6.61 -7.47 0.71
CA ILE A 175 5.18 -7.10 0.75
C ILE A 175 4.24 -8.29 0.46
N PRO A 176 4.50 -9.16 -0.55
CA PRO A 176 3.64 -10.31 -0.82
C PRO A 176 3.44 -11.26 0.37
N VAL A 177 4.40 -11.37 1.29
CA VAL A 177 4.22 -12.17 2.51
C VAL A 177 3.09 -11.60 3.37
N GLY A 178 2.97 -10.28 3.45
CA GLY A 178 1.88 -9.57 4.11
C GLY A 178 0.53 -9.73 3.43
N ASP A 179 0.55 -9.75 2.10
CA ASP A 179 -0.67 -9.86 1.29
C ASP A 179 -1.37 -11.22 1.41
N TYR A 180 -0.60 -12.27 1.69
CA TYR A 180 -1.10 -13.64 1.63
C TYR A 180 -1.06 -14.41 2.95
N ALA A 181 0.03 -14.36 3.72
CA ALA A 181 0.30 -15.44 4.68
C ALA A 181 0.95 -15.04 6.02
N SER A 182 1.36 -13.78 6.22
CA SER A 182 1.96 -13.32 7.49
C SER A 182 0.95 -13.33 8.64
N GLY A 183 -0.34 -13.19 8.34
CA GLY A 183 -1.42 -12.96 9.29
C GLY A 183 -1.82 -11.48 9.45
N THR A 184 -1.12 -10.54 8.81
CA THR A 184 -1.55 -9.13 8.71
C THR A 184 -2.73 -8.99 7.76
N ASN A 185 -3.46 -7.88 7.87
CA ASN A 185 -4.54 -7.54 6.94
C ASN A 185 -3.98 -6.66 5.82
N HIS A 186 -4.29 -7.00 4.57
CA HIS A 186 -3.86 -6.25 3.39
C HIS A 186 -4.84 -5.16 2.94
N VAL A 187 -5.94 -4.96 3.67
CA VAL A 187 -6.83 -3.82 3.43
C VAL A 187 -6.28 -2.64 4.22
N LEU A 188 -5.51 -1.81 3.53
CA LEU A 188 -4.72 -0.73 4.13
C LEU A 188 -5.13 0.65 3.58
N PRO A 189 -4.82 1.72 4.33
CA PRO A 189 -5.05 3.08 3.87
C PRO A 189 -3.97 3.51 2.85
N THR A 190 -4.38 4.08 1.73
CA THR A 190 -3.50 4.58 0.65
C THR A 190 -3.58 6.11 0.51
N GLY A 191 -2.78 6.73 -0.34
CA GLY A 191 -2.94 8.15 -0.69
C GLY A 191 -2.78 9.07 0.52
N GLN A 192 -1.73 8.84 1.32
CA GLN A 192 -1.44 9.51 2.60
C GLN A 192 -2.46 9.24 3.72
N ALA A 193 -3.45 8.38 3.52
CA ALA A 193 -4.47 8.11 4.54
C ALA A 193 -3.91 7.41 5.79
N ALA A 194 -2.72 6.80 5.73
CA ALA A 194 -2.04 6.22 6.89
C ALA A 194 -1.70 7.26 7.98
N ARG A 195 -1.82 8.56 7.70
CA ARG A 195 -1.73 9.64 8.71
C ARG A 195 -2.95 9.71 9.65
N MET A 196 -4.07 9.10 9.25
CA MET A 196 -5.38 9.26 9.92
C MET A 196 -6.11 7.92 10.14
N PHE A 197 -5.82 6.92 9.32
CA PHE A 197 -6.48 5.62 9.33
C PHE A 197 -5.49 4.51 9.63
N SER A 198 -5.98 3.45 10.24
CA SER A 198 -5.25 2.19 10.42
C SER A 198 -5.65 1.20 9.32
N GLY A 199 -4.83 0.15 9.15
CA GLY A 199 -5.25 -1.04 8.41
C GLY A 199 -6.47 -1.71 9.04
N LEU A 200 -7.25 -2.41 8.22
CA LEU A 200 -8.47 -3.08 8.67
C LEU A 200 -8.16 -4.12 9.76
N SER A 201 -8.86 -4.03 10.88
CA SER A 201 -8.64 -4.88 12.05
C SER A 201 -9.95 -5.48 12.57
N VAL A 202 -9.86 -6.29 13.63
CA VAL A 202 -11.09 -6.76 14.33
C VAL A 202 -11.86 -5.61 14.98
N ASP A 203 -11.17 -4.53 15.35
CA ASP A 203 -11.77 -3.36 16.01
C ASP A 203 -12.71 -2.62 15.06
N ASP A 204 -12.52 -2.75 13.75
CA ASP A 204 -13.41 -2.20 12.74
C ASP A 204 -14.81 -2.82 12.73
N PHE A 205 -14.96 -4.02 13.29
CA PHE A 205 -16.22 -4.77 13.29
C PHE A 205 -16.94 -4.74 14.64
N VAL A 206 -16.38 -4.03 15.62
CA VAL A 206 -16.98 -3.85 16.95
C VAL A 206 -17.21 -2.38 17.24
N LYS A 207 -18.03 -2.11 18.27
CA LYS A 207 -18.27 -0.75 18.77
C LYS A 207 -17.93 -0.73 20.25
N SER A 208 -17.05 0.18 20.63
CA SER A 208 -16.76 0.45 22.03
C SER A 208 -17.79 1.41 22.60
N HIS A 209 -18.34 1.08 23.77
CA HIS A 209 -19.26 1.95 24.50
C HIS A 209 -18.51 2.61 25.64
N ILE A 210 -18.53 3.95 25.69
CA ILE A 210 -18.12 4.68 26.89
C ILE A 210 -19.30 4.58 27.88
N ARG A 211 -19.04 4.00 29.04
CA ARG A 211 -19.97 4.02 30.18
C ARG A 211 -19.59 5.13 31.15
#